data_AF-A0A850LWR3-F1
#
_entry.id   AF-A0A850LWR3-F1
#
_cell.length_a   1.000
_cell.length_b   1.000
_cell.length_c   1.000
_cell.angle_alpha   90.00
_cell.angle_beta   90.00
_cell.angle_gamma   90.00
#
_symmetry.space_group_name_H-M   'P 1'
#
loop_
_entity.id
_entity.type
_entity.pdbx_description
1 polymer ?
#
loop_
_entity_poly.entity_id
_entity_poly.type
_entity_poly.pdbx_seq_one_letter_code
_entity_poly.pdbx_strand_id
1 'polypeptide(L)'
;MKLNPTFKRAISKAFSRYIEINMLTVLKFIEKITRINFLPFVTRALKHSFGGRVVPLNTAIHPSVQIARNQDIIEIAKRSNVFGIGPCYCRSFPFYHNKKCNAPRATCIYIGDPQFLDGIEKKGYISKVPQKVIEKTIRMADKMGLVHQLIYFPHPNLYYVICNCCSCCCAVISTYKKFKNTVPYLVVPSDFIAKVDESLCTSCGLCVQRCHFEARIKNKHGKMILIEEKCKGCGLCATKCPSEAIKLVPRVKKN
;
A
#
# COMPACT_ATOMS: atom_id res chain seq x y z
N MET A 1 3.19 4.95 26.99
CA MET A 1 3.71 3.69 27.56
C MET A 1 4.50 2.91 26.52
N LYS A 2 5.83 2.79 26.67
CA LYS A 2 6.65 1.94 25.79
C LYS A 2 6.38 0.47 26.17
N LEU A 3 5.56 -0.24 25.39
CA LEU A 3 5.34 -1.69 25.58
C LEU A 3 6.68 -2.44 25.48
N ASN A 4 6.91 -3.38 26.41
CA ASN A 4 8.09 -4.24 26.48
C ASN A 4 8.33 -4.95 25.12
N PRO A 5 9.57 -4.98 24.58
CA PRO A 5 9.89 -5.64 23.31
C PRO A 5 9.41 -7.10 23.22
N THR A 6 9.53 -7.86 24.31
CA THR A 6 9.11 -9.26 24.42
C THR A 6 7.59 -9.41 24.36
N PHE A 7 6.86 -8.48 24.97
CA PHE A 7 5.40 -8.45 24.94
C PHE A 7 4.86 -8.02 23.56
N LYS A 8 5.51 -7.04 22.90
CA LYS A 8 5.22 -6.69 21.50
C LYS A 8 5.45 -7.88 20.56
N ARG A 9 6.50 -8.68 20.82
CA ARG A 9 6.84 -9.89 20.08
C ARG A 9 5.78 -10.98 20.25
N ALA A 10 5.29 -11.20 21.48
CA ALA A 10 4.21 -12.15 21.76
C ALA A 10 2.88 -11.76 21.09
N ILE A 11 2.48 -10.49 21.17
CA ILE A 11 1.25 -9.98 20.52
C ILE A 11 1.33 -10.13 19.01
N SER A 12 2.46 -9.78 18.42
CA SER A 12 2.62 -9.85 16.97
C SER A 12 2.65 -11.30 16.45
N LYS A 13 3.26 -12.22 17.20
CA LYS A 13 3.24 -13.67 16.91
C LYS A 13 1.83 -14.26 17.03
N ALA A 14 1.06 -13.86 18.04
CA ALA A 14 -0.34 -14.24 18.16
C ALA A 14 -1.18 -13.66 17.00
N PHE A 15 -0.91 -12.42 16.60
CA PHE A 15 -1.64 -11.74 15.54
C PHE A 15 -1.43 -12.37 14.16
N SER A 16 -0.18 -12.61 13.75
CA SER A 16 0.09 -13.20 12.43
C SER A 16 -0.39 -14.65 12.33
N ARG A 17 -0.30 -15.41 13.42
CA ARG A 17 -0.62 -16.84 13.46
C ARG A 17 -2.11 -17.12 13.58
N TYR A 18 -2.85 -16.29 14.32
CA TYR A 18 -4.26 -16.57 14.65
C TYR A 18 -5.23 -15.46 14.25
N ILE A 19 -4.78 -14.21 14.07
CA ILE A 19 -5.68 -13.06 14.01
C ILE A 19 -5.74 -12.46 12.62
N GLU A 20 -4.67 -12.08 11.91
CA GLU A 20 -4.83 -11.23 10.72
C GLU A 20 -5.71 -11.86 9.61
N ILE A 21 -5.41 -13.09 9.21
CA ILE A 21 -6.16 -13.78 8.15
C ILE A 21 -7.55 -14.22 8.64
N ASN A 22 -7.62 -14.80 9.85
CA ASN A 22 -8.89 -15.30 10.39
C ASN A 22 -9.81 -14.17 10.82
N MET A 23 -9.32 -13.12 11.48
CA MET A 23 -10.07 -11.92 11.87
C MET A 23 -10.57 -11.17 10.65
N LEU A 24 -9.75 -10.89 9.62
CA LEU A 24 -10.24 -10.21 8.43
C LEU A 24 -11.29 -11.04 7.67
N THR A 25 -11.20 -12.37 7.75
CA THR A 25 -12.20 -13.28 7.19
C THR A 25 -13.48 -13.30 8.02
N VAL A 26 -13.36 -13.41 9.35
CA VAL A 26 -14.47 -13.42 10.32
C VAL A 26 -15.21 -12.07 10.31
N LEU A 27 -14.50 -10.95 10.35
CA LEU A 27 -15.10 -9.61 10.27
C LEU A 27 -15.89 -9.41 8.98
N LYS A 28 -15.38 -9.91 7.84
CA LYS A 28 -16.12 -9.86 6.58
C LYS A 28 -17.26 -10.84 6.49
N PHE A 29 -17.14 -12.02 7.11
CA PHE A 29 -18.23 -12.97 7.23
C PHE A 29 -19.37 -12.38 8.06
N ILE A 30 -19.06 -11.76 9.20
CA ILE A 30 -20.00 -11.02 10.04
C ILE A 30 -20.59 -9.84 9.26
N GLU A 31 -19.79 -9.05 8.52
CA GLU A 31 -20.30 -7.97 7.66
C GLU A 31 -21.29 -8.50 6.61
N LYS A 32 -21.03 -9.67 6.02
CA LYS A 32 -21.95 -10.27 5.03
C LYS A 32 -23.29 -10.67 5.67
N ILE A 33 -23.27 -11.20 6.89
CA ILE A 33 -24.48 -11.63 7.61
C ILE A 33 -25.26 -10.43 8.14
N THR A 34 -24.58 -9.53 8.83
CA THR A 34 -25.20 -8.42 9.57
C THR A 34 -25.43 -7.18 8.70
N ARG A 35 -24.81 -7.10 7.51
CA ARG A 35 -24.67 -5.88 6.70
C ARG A 35 -24.00 -4.71 7.43
N ILE A 36 -23.46 -4.94 8.64
CA ILE A 36 -22.73 -3.96 9.43
C ILE A 36 -21.24 -4.13 9.18
N ASN A 37 -20.58 -3.07 8.72
CA ASN A 37 -19.14 -3.11 8.51
C ASN A 37 -18.41 -2.79 9.83
N PHE A 38 -17.85 -3.83 10.46
CA PHE A 38 -17.09 -3.71 11.70
C PHE A 38 -15.63 -3.28 11.50
N LEU A 39 -15.13 -3.30 10.26
CA LEU A 39 -13.72 -2.99 9.96
C LEU A 39 -13.31 -1.56 10.36
N PRO A 40 -14.14 -0.49 10.20
CA PRO A 40 -13.88 0.84 10.76
C PRO A 40 -13.73 0.84 12.27
N PHE A 41 -14.56 0.09 12.99
CA PHE A 41 -14.51 0.04 14.45
C PHE A 41 -13.21 -0.62 14.91
N VAL A 42 -12.85 -1.75 14.30
CA VAL A 42 -11.60 -2.46 14.57
C VAL A 42 -10.38 -1.63 14.16
N THR A 43 -10.39 -1.01 12.98
CA THR A 43 -9.29 -0.15 12.53
C THR A 43 -9.14 1.09 13.41
N ARG A 44 -10.25 1.67 13.90
CA ARG A 44 -10.24 2.76 14.88
C ARG A 44 -9.72 2.32 16.24
N ALA A 45 -10.04 1.10 16.69
CA ALA A 45 -9.45 0.53 17.89
C ALA A 45 -7.94 0.26 17.73
N LEU A 46 -7.51 -0.16 16.54
CA LEU A 46 -6.11 -0.40 16.17
C LEU A 46 -5.41 0.84 15.60
N LYS A 47 -5.85 2.05 15.96
CA LYS A 47 -5.34 3.32 15.42
C LYS A 47 -3.81 3.35 15.51
N HIS A 48 -3.15 3.64 14.39
CA HIS A 48 -1.69 3.64 14.23
C HIS A 48 -0.98 2.30 14.44
N SER A 49 -1.66 1.26 14.93
CA SER A 49 -1.08 -0.06 15.15
C SER A 49 -1.08 -0.92 13.89
N PHE A 50 -2.02 -0.68 12.97
CA PHE A 50 -2.12 -1.36 11.68
C PHE A 50 -2.32 -0.37 10.53
N GLY A 51 -1.68 -0.62 9.39
CA GLY A 51 -1.85 0.19 8.18
C GLY A 51 -0.79 -0.09 7.13
N GLY A 52 -0.90 0.63 6.01
CA GLY A 52 0.08 0.62 4.93
C GLY A 52 0.71 2.00 4.74
N ARG A 53 2.04 2.07 4.79
CA ARG A 53 2.78 3.27 4.36
C ARG A 53 3.07 3.19 2.88
N VAL A 54 2.58 4.16 2.12
CA VAL A 54 2.85 4.26 0.68
C VAL A 54 4.33 4.57 0.45
N VAL A 55 4.92 3.85 -0.51
CA VAL A 55 6.28 4.11 -1.00
C VAL A 55 6.17 4.63 -2.45
N PRO A 56 6.80 5.78 -2.77
CA PRO A 56 6.72 6.36 -4.11
C PRO A 56 7.47 5.51 -5.15
N LEU A 57 7.09 5.67 -6.42
CA LEU A 57 7.93 5.24 -7.55
C LEU A 57 9.10 6.21 -7.68
N ASN A 58 10.34 5.72 -7.60
CA ASN A 58 11.53 6.57 -7.76
C ASN A 58 11.54 7.33 -9.09
N THR A 59 11.12 6.68 -10.18
CA THR A 59 11.07 7.31 -11.52
C THR A 59 10.05 8.44 -11.61
N ALA A 60 9.14 8.56 -10.64
CA ALA A 60 8.19 9.67 -10.56
C ALA A 60 8.77 10.88 -9.82
N ILE A 61 9.84 10.72 -9.05
CA ILE A 61 10.43 11.79 -8.23
C ILE A 61 11.23 12.74 -9.11
N HIS A 62 11.12 14.04 -8.84
CA HIS A 62 11.87 15.05 -9.57
C HIS A 62 13.39 14.77 -9.45
N PRO A 63 14.17 14.79 -10.54
CA PRO A 63 15.59 14.39 -10.52
C PRO A 63 16.47 15.15 -9.53
N SER A 64 16.12 16.41 -9.22
CA SER A 64 16.85 17.24 -8.26
C SER A 64 16.62 16.85 -6.79
N VAL A 65 15.73 15.89 -6.51
CA VAL A 65 15.36 15.52 -5.14
C VAL A 65 16.07 14.24 -4.74
N GLN A 66 16.84 14.31 -3.66
CA GLN A 66 17.48 13.12 -3.10
C GLN A 66 16.44 12.20 -2.46
N ILE A 67 16.45 10.93 -2.87
CA ILE A 67 15.55 9.90 -2.33
C ILE A 67 16.23 9.24 -1.14
N ALA A 68 15.63 9.35 0.04
CA ALA A 68 16.10 8.63 1.21
C ALA A 68 15.88 7.10 1.03
N ARG A 69 16.82 6.28 1.51
CA ARG A 69 16.76 4.81 1.38
C ARG A 69 15.49 4.17 1.95
N ASN A 70 14.84 4.81 2.93
CA ASN A 70 13.57 4.36 3.50
C ASN A 70 12.32 4.76 2.69
N GLN A 71 12.52 5.39 1.52
CA GLN A 71 11.48 5.77 0.58
C GLN A 71 11.69 5.12 -0.80
N ASP A 72 12.69 4.27 -0.93
CA ASP A 72 12.97 3.47 -2.12
C ASP A 72 12.58 2.02 -1.83
N ILE A 73 11.59 1.51 -2.57
CA ILE A 73 11.06 0.17 -2.34
C ILE A 73 12.07 -0.94 -2.64
N ILE A 74 13.00 -0.74 -3.58
CA ILE A 74 14.04 -1.70 -3.93
C ILE A 74 15.10 -1.71 -2.85
N GLU A 75 15.56 -0.55 -2.37
CA GLU A 75 16.53 -0.47 -1.27
C GLU A 75 15.94 -0.99 0.04
N ILE A 76 14.65 -0.74 0.29
CA ILE A 76 13.93 -1.37 1.41
C ILE A 76 13.94 -2.90 1.25
N ALA A 77 13.64 -3.43 0.07
CA ALA A 77 13.65 -4.88 -0.15
C ALA A 77 15.05 -5.48 0.06
N LYS A 78 16.11 -4.86 -0.48
CA LYS A 78 17.50 -5.34 -0.35
C LYS A 78 18.00 -5.41 1.08
N ARG A 79 17.68 -4.40 1.90
CA ARG A 79 18.15 -4.33 3.30
C ARG A 79 17.26 -5.09 4.28
N SER A 80 16.05 -5.46 3.84
CA SER A 80 15.14 -6.22 4.69
C SER A 80 15.49 -7.70 4.60
N ASN A 81 15.32 -8.44 5.69
CA ASN A 81 15.39 -9.89 5.66
C ASN A 81 14.20 -10.42 4.86
N VAL A 82 14.36 -10.64 3.54
CA VAL A 82 13.28 -11.12 2.68
C VAL A 82 13.11 -12.61 2.85
N PHE A 83 11.93 -13.02 3.30
CA PHE A 83 11.60 -14.43 3.43
C PHE A 83 11.18 -15.04 2.10
N GLY A 84 10.45 -14.31 1.26
CA GLY A 84 10.06 -14.77 -0.07
C GLY A 84 8.85 -14.04 -0.65
N ILE A 85 8.38 -14.54 -1.78
CA ILE A 85 7.18 -14.02 -2.45
C ILE A 85 6.02 -14.98 -2.24
N GLY A 86 4.89 -14.45 -1.79
CA GLY A 86 3.65 -15.21 -1.67
C GLY A 86 2.48 -14.57 -2.42
N PRO A 87 1.34 -15.27 -2.45
CA PRO A 87 0.13 -14.78 -3.08
C PRO A 87 -0.42 -13.55 -2.34
N CYS A 88 -0.95 -12.58 -3.09
CA CYS A 88 -1.63 -11.44 -2.53
C CYS A 88 -2.92 -11.92 -1.86
N TYR A 89 -2.94 -11.83 -0.53
CA TYR A 89 -4.09 -12.19 0.30
C TYR A 89 -5.40 -11.63 -0.27
N CYS A 90 -5.44 -10.33 -0.56
CA CYS A 90 -6.64 -9.66 -1.06
C CYS A 90 -7.10 -10.15 -2.45
N ARG A 91 -6.19 -10.65 -3.30
CA ARG A 91 -6.54 -11.21 -4.62
C ARG A 91 -6.93 -12.68 -4.56
N SER A 92 -6.40 -13.40 -3.58
CA SER A 92 -6.67 -14.83 -3.39
C SER A 92 -7.99 -15.09 -2.68
N PHE A 93 -8.50 -14.12 -1.90
CA PHE A 93 -9.73 -14.29 -1.14
C PHE A 93 -10.95 -13.71 -1.88
N PRO A 94 -11.97 -14.54 -2.20
CA PRO A 94 -13.15 -14.12 -2.97
C PRO A 94 -13.92 -12.94 -2.37
N PHE A 95 -13.89 -12.78 -1.04
CA PHE A 95 -14.55 -11.67 -0.33
C PHE A 95 -14.04 -10.27 -0.72
N TYR A 96 -12.80 -10.20 -1.21
CA TYR A 96 -12.15 -8.96 -1.60
C TYR A 96 -11.94 -8.89 -3.12
N HIS A 97 -11.88 -10.04 -3.78
CA HIS A 97 -11.64 -10.12 -5.20
C HIS A 97 -12.89 -9.77 -6.01
N ASN A 98 -12.92 -8.56 -6.56
CA ASN A 98 -13.81 -8.23 -7.65
C ASN A 98 -13.27 -8.93 -8.91
N LYS A 99 -14.03 -9.85 -9.52
CA LYS A 99 -13.68 -10.75 -10.65
C LYS A 99 -13.03 -10.09 -11.88
N LYS A 100 -12.82 -8.78 -11.86
CA LYS A 100 -12.20 -7.93 -12.90
C LYS A 100 -10.71 -7.61 -12.63
N CYS A 101 -10.08 -8.22 -11.63
CA CYS A 101 -8.69 -7.95 -11.29
C CYS A 101 -7.72 -8.83 -12.10
N ASN A 102 -6.93 -8.19 -12.98
CA ASN A 102 -5.99 -8.89 -13.86
C ASN A 102 -4.54 -8.89 -13.32
N ALA A 103 -4.32 -8.42 -12.08
CA ALA A 103 -2.99 -8.36 -11.49
C ALA A 103 -2.56 -9.75 -10.95
N PRO A 104 -1.29 -10.16 -11.13
CA PRO A 104 -0.78 -11.46 -10.69
C PRO A 104 -0.98 -11.70 -9.20
N ARG A 105 -1.17 -12.95 -8.78
CA ARG A 105 -1.30 -13.25 -7.36
C ARG A 105 0.04 -13.14 -6.64
N ALA A 106 1.13 -13.68 -7.18
CA ALA A 106 2.46 -13.67 -6.57
C ALA A 106 3.10 -12.27 -6.57
N THR A 107 2.69 -11.42 -5.62
CA THR A 107 3.11 -10.01 -5.54
C THR A 107 3.25 -9.50 -4.11
N CYS A 108 3.06 -10.33 -3.09
CA CYS A 108 3.36 -9.95 -1.70
C CYS A 108 4.77 -10.43 -1.38
N ILE A 109 5.66 -9.50 -1.01
CA ILE A 109 7.04 -9.83 -0.65
C ILE A 109 7.13 -9.76 0.87
N TYR A 110 7.29 -10.92 1.51
CA TYR A 110 7.33 -11.04 2.96
C TYR A 110 8.72 -10.72 3.48
N ILE A 111 8.79 -9.81 4.44
CA ILE A 111 10.04 -9.25 4.95
C ILE A 111 10.04 -9.24 6.48
N GLY A 112 11.23 -9.18 7.08
CA GLY A 112 11.39 -9.00 8.53
C GLY A 112 11.69 -10.30 9.26
N ASP A 113 11.33 -10.34 10.55
CA ASP A 113 11.58 -11.49 11.42
C ASP A 113 10.64 -12.65 11.03
N PRO A 114 11.16 -13.86 10.70
CA PRO A 114 10.36 -15.05 10.39
C PRO A 114 9.31 -15.37 11.44
N GLN A 115 9.47 -14.92 12.68
CA GLN A 115 8.49 -15.11 13.75
C GLN A 115 7.16 -14.38 13.51
N PHE A 116 7.15 -13.30 12.72
CA PHE A 116 5.92 -12.67 12.24
C PHE A 116 5.29 -13.45 11.07
N LEU A 117 6.02 -14.41 10.49
CA LEU A 117 5.59 -15.27 9.39
C LEU A 117 5.23 -16.69 9.87
N ASP A 118 5.40 -16.95 11.18
CA ASP A 118 5.20 -18.22 11.87
C ASP A 118 3.71 -18.62 11.88
N GLY A 119 3.25 -19.19 10.76
CA GLY A 119 1.84 -19.49 10.45
C GLY A 119 1.48 -19.29 8.97
N ILE A 120 2.14 -18.36 8.30
CA ILE A 120 2.06 -18.14 6.84
C ILE A 120 2.98 -19.14 6.10
N GLU A 121 4.17 -19.39 6.66
CA GLU A 121 5.12 -20.40 6.18
C GLU A 121 4.54 -21.82 6.15
N LYS A 122 3.81 -22.21 7.20
CA LYS A 122 3.34 -23.59 7.41
C LYS A 122 2.33 -24.09 6.36
N LYS A 123 1.83 -23.21 5.48
CA LYS A 123 0.87 -23.58 4.44
C LYS A 123 1.48 -23.64 3.03
N GLY A 124 2.82 -23.58 2.90
CA GLY A 124 3.51 -23.76 1.61
C GLY A 124 3.26 -22.65 0.59
N TYR A 125 2.80 -21.47 1.02
CA TYR A 125 2.38 -20.39 0.12
C TYR A 125 3.47 -19.36 -0.21
N ILE A 126 4.62 -19.38 0.46
CA ILE A 126 5.71 -18.43 0.20
C ILE A 126 6.87 -19.14 -0.46
N SER A 127 7.26 -18.66 -1.64
CA SER A 127 8.43 -19.14 -2.36
C SER A 127 9.65 -18.28 -2.01
N LYS A 128 10.69 -18.91 -1.45
CA LYS A 128 12.02 -18.29 -1.36
C LYS A 128 12.54 -18.05 -2.77
N VAL A 129 12.98 -16.83 -3.05
CA VAL A 129 13.45 -16.45 -4.39
C VAL A 129 14.69 -15.56 -4.29
N PRO A 130 15.55 -15.55 -5.32
CA PRO A 130 16.69 -14.63 -5.38
C PRO A 130 16.26 -13.16 -5.39
N GLN A 131 17.13 -12.27 -4.92
CA GLN A 131 16.92 -10.83 -4.91
C GLN A 131 16.48 -10.25 -6.27
N LYS A 132 17.07 -10.76 -7.35
CA LYS A 132 16.73 -10.35 -8.74
C LYS A 132 15.24 -10.61 -9.08
N VAL A 133 14.64 -11.66 -8.53
CA VAL A 133 13.20 -11.98 -8.73
C VAL A 133 12.31 -11.03 -7.94
N ILE A 134 12.74 -10.60 -6.75
CA ILE A 134 12.04 -9.59 -5.94
C ILE A 134 12.01 -8.26 -6.69
N GLU A 135 13.15 -7.81 -7.20
CA GLU A 135 13.23 -6.57 -8.00
C GLU A 135 12.38 -6.65 -9.27
N LYS A 136 12.39 -7.80 -9.97
CA LYS A 136 11.54 -8.02 -11.14
C LYS A 136 10.06 -7.93 -10.78
N THR A 137 9.66 -8.48 -9.64
CA THR A 137 8.28 -8.42 -9.13
C THR A 137 7.84 -6.99 -8.83
N ILE A 138 8.70 -6.19 -8.19
CA ILE A 138 8.46 -4.77 -7.92
C ILE A 138 8.29 -4.00 -9.25
N ARG A 139 9.22 -4.17 -10.20
CA ARG A 139 9.15 -3.48 -11.51
C ARG A 139 7.94 -3.89 -12.34
N MET A 140 7.52 -5.15 -12.25
CA MET A 140 6.28 -5.61 -12.86
C MET A 140 5.08 -4.88 -12.22
N ALA A 141 5.04 -4.82 -10.89
CA ALA A 141 3.99 -4.12 -10.17
C ALA A 141 3.94 -2.62 -10.52
N ASP A 142 5.08 -1.96 -10.74
CA ASP A 142 5.16 -0.58 -11.25
C ASP A 142 4.46 -0.42 -12.60
N LYS A 143 4.79 -1.30 -13.55
CA LYS A 143 4.22 -1.28 -14.92
C LYS A 143 2.72 -1.52 -14.89
N MET A 144 2.26 -2.43 -14.05
CA MET A 144 0.84 -2.68 -13.80
C MET A 144 0.19 -1.56 -12.97
N GLY A 145 1.01 -0.69 -12.40
CA GLY A 145 0.68 0.43 -11.52
C GLY A 145 -0.15 0.00 -10.34
N LEU A 146 0.44 -0.91 -9.60
CA LEU A 146 0.05 -1.24 -8.25
C LEU A 146 0.69 -0.22 -7.31
N VAL A 147 0.04 0.03 -6.17
CA VAL A 147 0.60 0.90 -5.13
C VAL A 147 1.49 0.08 -4.22
N HIS A 148 2.76 0.46 -4.11
CA HIS A 148 3.68 -0.08 -3.10
C HIS A 148 3.30 0.40 -1.72
N GLN A 149 3.11 -0.54 -0.80
CA GLN A 149 2.84 -0.25 0.60
C GLN A 149 3.70 -1.13 1.50
N LEU A 150 4.31 -0.53 2.52
CA LEU A 150 4.86 -1.27 3.66
C LEU A 150 3.73 -1.48 4.66
N ILE A 151 3.21 -2.71 4.73
CA ILE A 151 2.20 -3.03 5.73
C ILE A 151 2.89 -3.29 7.06
N TYR A 152 2.36 -2.66 8.11
CA TYR A 152 2.93 -2.73 9.45
C TYR A 152 1.93 -3.22 10.49
N PHE A 153 2.49 -3.89 11.50
CA PHE A 153 1.82 -4.26 12.74
C PHE A 153 2.89 -4.60 13.80
N PRO A 154 2.68 -4.32 15.11
CA PRO A 154 1.65 -3.47 15.71
C PRO A 154 2.06 -1.98 15.74
N HIS A 155 3.07 -1.58 14.97
CA HIS A 155 3.61 -0.22 15.01
C HIS A 155 4.15 0.22 13.64
N PRO A 156 4.08 1.49 13.23
CA PRO A 156 4.52 1.98 11.91
C PRO A 156 6.00 1.84 11.59
N ASN A 157 6.80 1.24 12.47
CA ASN A 157 8.23 0.95 12.27
C ASN A 157 8.50 -0.56 12.15
N LEU A 158 7.45 -1.38 12.23
CA LEU A 158 7.52 -2.84 12.17
C LEU A 158 6.70 -3.30 10.96
N TYR A 159 7.35 -3.33 9.81
CA TYR A 159 6.77 -3.82 8.56
C TYR A 159 7.07 -5.31 8.40
N TYR A 160 6.10 -6.08 7.90
CA TYR A 160 6.24 -7.52 7.69
C TYR A 160 5.96 -7.95 6.24
N VAL A 161 5.42 -7.04 5.41
CA VAL A 161 5.19 -7.31 4.00
C VAL A 161 5.27 -6.02 3.16
N ILE A 162 5.99 -6.11 2.05
CA ILE A 162 5.87 -5.18 0.93
C ILE A 162 4.70 -5.66 0.07
N CYS A 163 3.63 -4.87 0.08
CA CYS A 163 2.40 -5.13 -0.64
C CYS A 163 2.32 -4.30 -1.92
N ASN A 164 1.98 -4.96 -3.02
CA ASN A 164 1.77 -4.36 -4.34
C ASN A 164 0.26 -4.29 -4.62
N CYS A 165 -0.40 -3.24 -4.12
CA CYS A 165 -1.85 -3.20 -3.97
C CYS A 165 -2.60 -2.67 -5.19
N CYS A 166 -3.78 -3.24 -5.44
CA CYS A 166 -4.72 -2.81 -6.47
C CYS A 166 -5.96 -2.13 -5.83
N SER A 167 -6.57 -1.12 -6.45
CA SER A 167 -7.79 -0.51 -5.90
C SER A 167 -9.03 -1.42 -5.96
N CYS A 168 -9.06 -2.41 -6.86
CA CYS A 168 -10.25 -3.25 -7.02
C CYS A 168 -10.34 -4.41 -6.02
N CYS A 169 -9.25 -4.71 -5.29
CA CYS A 169 -9.13 -5.89 -4.44
C CYS A 169 -8.58 -5.58 -3.04
N CYS A 170 -7.70 -4.59 -2.89
CA CYS A 170 -6.95 -4.40 -1.65
C CYS A 170 -7.88 -4.03 -0.47
N ALA A 171 -7.84 -4.81 0.61
CA ALA A 171 -8.60 -4.54 1.83
C ALA A 171 -8.27 -3.15 2.41
N VAL A 172 -6.98 -2.79 2.47
CA VAL A 172 -6.50 -1.49 3.00
C VAL A 172 -7.01 -0.32 2.16
N ILE A 173 -6.75 -0.33 0.84
CA ILE A 173 -7.15 0.76 -0.05
C ILE A 173 -8.67 0.84 -0.17
N SER A 174 -9.38 -0.29 -0.36
CA SER A 174 -10.83 -0.29 -0.49
C SER A 174 -11.53 0.21 0.78
N THR A 175 -11.05 -0.18 1.96
CA THR A 175 -11.56 0.32 3.24
C THR A 175 -11.28 1.81 3.41
N TYR A 176 -10.05 2.24 3.12
CA TYR A 176 -9.69 3.65 3.12
C TYR A 176 -10.61 4.48 2.20
N LYS A 177 -10.91 3.97 1.00
CA LYS A 177 -11.83 4.63 0.07
C LYS A 177 -13.27 4.65 0.58
N LYS A 178 -13.77 3.52 1.09
CA LYS A 178 -15.15 3.38 1.58
C LYS A 178 -15.42 4.29 2.78
N PHE A 179 -14.46 4.40 3.70
CA PHE A 179 -14.62 5.17 4.93
C PHE A 179 -13.96 6.57 4.89
N LYS A 180 -13.32 6.91 3.77
CA LYS A 180 -12.72 8.23 3.52
C LYS A 180 -11.83 8.68 4.69
N ASN A 181 -11.78 9.98 4.95
CA ASN A 181 -10.94 10.64 5.95
C ASN A 181 -11.23 10.24 7.42
N THR A 182 -12.10 9.26 7.70
CA THR A 182 -12.36 8.76 9.06
C THR A 182 -11.33 7.73 9.53
N VAL A 183 -10.59 7.11 8.60
CA VAL A 183 -9.53 6.13 8.88
C VAL A 183 -8.19 6.52 8.21
N PRO A 184 -7.70 7.76 8.39
CA PRO A 184 -6.55 8.27 7.62
C PRO A 184 -5.23 7.54 7.91
N TYR A 185 -5.13 6.89 9.07
CA TYR A 185 -3.98 6.09 9.50
C TYR A 185 -3.88 4.73 8.80
N LEU A 186 -4.94 4.27 8.12
CA LEU A 186 -4.94 2.99 7.41
C LEU A 186 -4.06 3.04 6.15
N VAL A 187 -4.02 4.20 5.48
CA VAL A 187 -3.13 4.49 4.35
C VAL A 187 -2.33 5.74 4.68
N VAL A 188 -1.12 5.51 5.19
CA VAL A 188 -0.15 6.56 5.52
C VAL A 188 0.50 7.04 4.22
N PRO A 189 0.46 8.35 3.91
CA PRO A 189 1.09 8.89 2.70
C PRO A 189 2.62 8.73 2.76
N SER A 190 3.26 8.78 1.59
CA SER A 190 4.71 9.01 1.52
C SER A 190 5.06 10.46 1.87
N ASP A 191 6.36 10.73 2.03
CA ASP A 191 6.86 12.10 2.22
C ASP A 191 6.86 12.92 0.91
N PHE A 192 6.23 12.41 -0.14
CA PHE A 192 6.12 13.05 -1.44
C PHE A 192 4.67 13.40 -1.79
N ILE A 193 4.52 14.39 -2.67
CA ILE A 193 3.25 14.80 -3.26
C ILE A 193 3.45 15.05 -4.75
N ALA A 194 2.43 14.75 -5.56
CA ALA A 194 2.46 15.08 -6.99
C ALA A 194 2.39 16.59 -7.19
N LYS A 195 3.19 17.13 -8.11
CA LYS A 195 3.13 18.49 -8.60
C LYS A 195 2.94 18.46 -10.11
N VAL A 196 2.11 19.37 -10.62
CA VAL A 196 1.81 19.48 -12.05
C VAL A 196 2.51 20.71 -12.61
N ASP A 197 3.21 20.54 -13.72
CA ASP A 197 3.61 21.63 -14.60
C ASP A 197 2.46 21.91 -15.58
N GLU A 198 1.83 23.06 -15.40
CA GLU A 198 0.66 23.44 -16.19
C GLU A 198 0.99 23.79 -17.64
N SER A 199 2.24 24.18 -17.92
CA SER A 199 2.70 24.50 -19.28
C SER A 199 2.83 23.26 -20.16
N LEU A 200 3.09 22.10 -19.56
CA LEU A 200 3.22 20.81 -20.24
C LEU A 200 1.93 19.97 -20.21
N CYS A 201 0.95 20.37 -19.40
CA CYS A 201 -0.23 19.55 -19.14
C CYS A 201 -1.26 19.66 -20.28
N THR A 202 -1.47 18.57 -21.02
CA THR A 202 -2.46 18.50 -22.11
C THR A 202 -3.87 18.17 -21.63
N SER A 203 -4.10 18.06 -20.32
CA SER A 203 -5.39 17.66 -19.73
C SER A 203 -5.99 16.35 -20.26
N CYS A 204 -5.16 15.40 -20.69
CA CYS A 204 -5.58 14.12 -21.29
C CYS A 204 -6.34 13.14 -20.36
N GLY A 205 -6.41 13.40 -19.05
CA GLY A 205 -7.20 12.61 -18.09
C GLY A 205 -6.58 11.30 -17.61
N LEU A 206 -5.46 10.84 -18.16
CA LEU A 206 -4.81 9.58 -17.75
C LEU A 206 -4.43 9.54 -16.26
N CYS A 207 -4.05 10.68 -15.69
CA CYS A 207 -3.72 10.79 -14.26
C CYS A 207 -4.93 10.51 -13.35
N VAL A 208 -6.15 10.83 -13.80
CA VAL A 208 -7.40 10.57 -13.07
C VAL A 208 -7.68 9.07 -13.07
N GLN A 209 -7.62 8.43 -14.24
CA GLN A 209 -7.82 6.98 -14.39
C GLN A 209 -6.83 6.17 -13.55
N ARG A 210 -5.60 6.66 -13.41
CA ARG A 210 -4.53 5.97 -12.67
C ARG A 210 -4.60 6.15 -11.16
N CYS A 211 -5.34 7.13 -10.66
CA CYS A 211 -5.31 7.48 -9.25
C CYS A 211 -6.19 6.57 -8.40
N HIS A 212 -5.58 5.63 -7.67
CA HIS A 212 -6.31 4.75 -6.73
C HIS A 212 -6.96 5.49 -5.56
N PHE A 213 -6.54 6.73 -5.28
CA PHE A 213 -6.98 7.52 -4.12
C PHE A 213 -7.93 8.66 -4.46
N GLU A 214 -8.35 8.77 -5.74
CA GLU A 214 -9.25 9.85 -6.20
C GLU A 214 -8.72 11.25 -5.87
N ALA A 215 -7.40 11.38 -5.85
CA ALA A 215 -6.70 12.64 -5.61
C ALA A 215 -6.55 13.47 -6.89
N ARG A 216 -6.74 12.87 -8.07
CA ARG A 216 -6.76 13.57 -9.36
C ARG A 216 -8.19 13.61 -9.86
N ILE A 217 -8.67 14.79 -10.23
CA ILE A 217 -10.01 14.99 -10.76
C ILE A 217 -9.99 15.93 -11.98
N LYS A 218 -11.01 15.82 -12.83
CA LYS A 218 -11.32 16.81 -13.87
C LYS A 218 -12.21 17.89 -13.25
N ASN A 219 -11.78 19.15 -13.29
CA ASN A 219 -12.61 20.26 -12.82
C ASN A 219 -13.67 20.65 -13.88
N LYS A 220 -14.54 21.62 -13.55
CA LYS A 220 -15.60 22.10 -14.44
C LYS A 220 -15.11 22.71 -15.77
N HIS A 221 -13.85 23.15 -15.82
CA HIS A 221 -13.22 23.71 -17.02
C HIS A 221 -12.43 22.67 -17.83
N GLY A 222 -12.56 21.39 -17.47
CA GLY A 222 -11.86 20.30 -18.13
C GLY A 222 -10.40 20.14 -17.77
N LYS A 223 -9.88 20.94 -16.84
CA LYS A 223 -8.49 20.87 -16.36
C LYS A 223 -8.32 19.77 -15.31
N MET A 224 -7.20 19.06 -15.37
CA MET A 224 -6.85 18.04 -14.37
C MET A 224 -6.22 18.69 -13.14
N ILE A 225 -6.87 18.57 -11.99
CA ILE A 225 -6.38 19.15 -10.72
C ILE A 225 -6.06 18.08 -9.69
N LEU A 226 -5.27 18.47 -8.68
CA LEU A 226 -4.90 17.64 -7.53
C LEU A 226 -5.67 18.08 -6.29
N ILE A 227 -6.24 17.11 -5.57
CA ILE A 227 -6.74 17.26 -4.21
C ILE A 227 -5.63 16.79 -3.27
N GLU A 228 -4.89 17.74 -2.69
CA GLU A 228 -3.66 17.47 -1.95
C GLU A 228 -3.86 16.53 -0.76
N GLU A 229 -5.00 16.66 -0.07
CA GLU A 229 -5.36 15.89 1.13
C GLU A 229 -5.55 14.41 0.82
N LYS A 230 -5.99 14.10 -0.41
CA LYS A 230 -6.18 12.72 -0.88
C LYS A 230 -4.90 12.13 -1.48
N CYS A 231 -3.94 12.96 -1.86
CA CYS A 231 -2.72 12.51 -2.51
C CYS A 231 -1.84 11.74 -1.53
N LYS A 232 -1.62 10.45 -1.80
CA LYS A 232 -0.73 9.60 -0.99
C LYS A 232 0.71 9.54 -1.47
N GLY A 233 1.04 10.26 -2.55
CA GLY A 233 2.41 10.36 -3.06
C GLY A 233 2.96 9.07 -3.66
N CYS A 234 2.12 8.21 -4.26
CA CYS A 234 2.60 6.95 -4.85
C CYS A 234 3.36 7.14 -6.17
N GLY A 235 3.10 8.21 -6.94
CA GLY A 235 3.80 8.51 -8.20
C GLY A 235 3.19 7.89 -9.46
N LEU A 236 2.13 7.06 -9.35
CA LEU A 236 1.54 6.38 -10.51
C LEU A 236 1.00 7.32 -11.60
N CYS A 237 0.54 8.51 -11.20
CA CYS A 237 0.08 9.52 -12.17
C CYS A 237 1.25 10.11 -12.98
N ALA A 238 2.42 10.26 -12.38
CA ALA A 238 3.62 10.76 -13.03
C ALA A 238 4.14 9.76 -14.06
N THR A 239 4.28 8.49 -13.69
CA THR A 239 4.80 7.45 -14.60
C THR A 239 3.88 7.16 -15.79
N LYS A 240 2.62 7.59 -15.75
CA LYS A 240 1.66 7.44 -16.85
C LYS A 240 1.43 8.74 -17.64
N CYS A 241 2.03 9.86 -17.24
CA CYS A 241 1.85 11.14 -17.90
C CYS A 241 2.68 11.20 -19.19
N PRO A 242 2.06 11.24 -20.39
CA PRO A 242 2.79 11.18 -21.66
C PRO A 242 3.57 12.47 -21.95
N SER A 243 3.13 13.61 -21.43
CA SER A 243 3.83 14.90 -21.58
C SER A 243 4.80 15.18 -20.43
N GLU A 244 5.03 14.21 -19.54
CA GLU A 244 5.88 14.34 -18.35
C GLU A 244 5.55 15.51 -17.41
N ALA A 245 4.36 16.09 -17.55
CA ALA A 245 3.89 17.25 -16.78
C ALA A 245 3.69 17.00 -15.28
N ILE A 246 3.99 15.80 -14.77
CA ILE A 246 3.77 15.46 -13.37
C ILE A 246 5.05 14.84 -12.80
N LYS A 247 5.55 15.40 -11.70
CA LYS A 247 6.63 14.83 -10.90
C LYS A 247 6.24 14.82 -9.42
N LEU A 248 6.88 13.96 -8.63
CA LEU A 248 6.76 13.98 -7.18
C LEU A 248 7.79 14.93 -6.60
N VAL A 249 7.35 15.76 -5.65
CA VAL A 249 8.17 16.69 -4.87
C VAL A 249 7.99 16.41 -3.38
N PRO A 250 8.93 16.82 -2.52
CA PRO A 250 8.76 16.68 -1.07
C PRO A 250 7.46 17.33 -0.61
N ARG A 251 6.75 16.64 0.28
CA ARG A 251 5.55 17.15 0.93
C ARG A 251 5.97 18.14 2.01
N VAL A 252 5.49 19.37 1.92
CA VAL A 252 5.65 20.35 3.00
C VAL A 252 4.88 19.84 4.22
N LYS A 253 5.59 19.60 5.32
CA LYS A 253 4.94 19.27 6.60
C LYS A 253 4.27 20.56 7.09
N LYS A 254 2.95 20.56 7.19
CA LYS A 254 2.24 21.62 7.94
C LYS A 254 2.58 21.38 9.41
N ASN A 255 3.29 22.35 10.02
CA ASN A 255 3.55 22.38 11.46
C ASN A 255 2.24 22.46 12.23
#